data_AF-A0A2G6H3M1-F1
#
_entry.id   AF-A0A2G6H3M1-F1
#
_cell.length_a   1.000
_cell.length_b   1.000
_cell.length_c   1.000
_cell.angle_alpha   90.00
_cell.angle_beta   90.00
_cell.angle_gamma   90.00
#
_symmetry.space_group_name_H-M   'P 1'
#
loop_
_entity.id
_entity.type
_entity.pdbx_description
1 polymer ?
#
loop_
_entity_poly.entity_id
_entity_poly.type
_entity_poly.pdbx_seq_one_letter_code
_entity_poly.pdbx_strand_id
1 'polypeptide(L)' 'MERFENMQEVFSVIENEDLESKHFLLIDDVVTTGSTLVNCIETLQDTIENAQVSIVCLAKAD' A
#
# COMPACT_ATOMS: atom_id res chain seq x y z
N MET A 1 13.47 -18.44 -15.04
CA MET A 1 13.79 -17.24 -14.22
C MET A 1 12.79 -17.20 -13.09
N GLU A 2 12.77 -18.27 -12.29
CA GLU A 2 11.80 -18.51 -11.22
C GLU A 2 12.44 -18.05 -9.91
N ARG A 3 12.15 -16.83 -9.47
CA ARG A 3 12.25 -16.37 -8.07
C ARG A 3 11.39 -15.11 -7.82
N PHE A 4 10.21 -15.01 -8.45
CA PHE A 4 9.23 -13.93 -8.18
C PHE A 4 7.89 -14.46 -7.64
N GLU A 5 7.78 -15.75 -7.34
CA GLU A 5 6.49 -16.37 -6.99
C GLU A 5 6.17 -16.42 -5.49
N ASN A 6 7.15 -16.22 -4.59
CA ASN A 6 6.92 -16.39 -3.15
C ASN A 6 6.88 -15.07 -2.34
N MET A 7 6.86 -13.91 -2.99
CA MET A 7 6.66 -12.60 -2.34
C MET A 7 5.49 -11.88 -3.00
N GLN A 8 4.45 -12.62 -3.39
CA GLN A 8 3.23 -12.05 -3.91
C GLN A 8 2.18 -12.07 -2.79
N GLU A 9 1.63 -10.89 -2.51
CA GLU A 9 0.45 -10.65 -1.67
C GLU A 9 0.65 -10.73 -0.15
N VAL A 10 1.51 -9.88 0.43
CA VAL A 10 1.47 -9.61 1.89
C VAL A 10 0.23 -8.79 2.28
N PHE A 11 -0.29 -7.99 1.34
CA PHE A 11 -1.44 -7.13 1.53
C PHE A 11 -2.51 -7.43 0.49
N SER A 12 -3.77 -7.21 0.86
CA SER A 12 -4.92 -7.30 -0.03
C SER A 12 -5.98 -6.28 0.37
N VAL A 13 -6.79 -5.85 -0.59
CA VAL A 13 -7.99 -5.04 -0.33
C VAL A 13 -9.19 -5.98 -0.23
N ILE A 14 -9.95 -5.89 0.85
CA ILE A 14 -11.21 -6.60 0.99
C ILE A 14 -12.32 -5.67 0.52
N GLU A 15 -12.78 -5.87 -0.71
CA GLU A 15 -13.85 -5.07 -1.30
C GLU A 15 -15.20 -5.36 -0.64
N ASN A 16 -15.72 -4.39 0.11
CA ASN A 16 -17.09 -4.39 0.62
C ASN A 16 -17.84 -3.08 0.31
N GLU A 17 -17.18 -2.11 -0.33
CA GLU A 17 -17.68 -0.75 -0.60
C GLU A 17 -17.19 -0.25 -1.97
N ASP A 18 -17.81 0.82 -2.48
CA ASP A 18 -17.36 1.53 -3.69
C ASP A 18 -16.15 2.42 -3.36
N LEU A 19 -14.98 1.93 -3.75
CA LEU A 19 -13.68 2.56 -3.50
C LEU A 19 -13.15 3.35 -4.71
N GLU A 20 -13.88 3.42 -5.83
CA GLU A 20 -13.41 4.07 -7.04
C GLU A 20 -13.11 5.56 -6.81
N SER A 21 -12.00 6.04 -7.36
CA SER A 21 -11.58 7.45 -7.33
C SER A 21 -11.44 8.04 -5.92
N LYS A 22 -11.28 7.20 -4.89
CA LYS A 22 -11.06 7.66 -3.51
C LYS A 22 -9.61 8.07 -3.28
N HIS A 23 -9.43 8.91 -2.27
CA HIS A 23 -8.11 9.30 -1.78
C HIS A 23 -7.88 8.68 -0.40
N PHE A 24 -6.91 7.78 -0.33
CA PHE A 24 -6.51 7.06 0.89
C PHE A 24 -5.37 7.77 1.60
N LEU A 25 -5.49 7.93 2.91
CA LEU A 25 -4.39 8.36 3.78
C LEU A 25 -3.83 7.12 4.49
N LEU A 26 -2.62 6.71 4.11
CA LEU A 26 -1.86 5.69 4.82
C LEU A 26 -1.15 6.32 6.02
N ILE A 27 -1.30 5.71 7.19
CA ILE A 27 -0.70 6.18 8.44
C ILE A 27 0.17 5.07 9.00
N ASP A 28 1.41 5.41 9.36
CA ASP A 28 2.34 4.52 10.03
C ASP A 28 3.05 5.26 11.18
N ASP A 29 3.64 4.55 12.14
CA ASP A 29 4.42 5.19 13.19
C ASP A 29 5.83 5.55 12.70
N VAL A 30 6.60 4.58 12.22
CA VAL A 30 7.99 4.76 11.81
C VAL A 30 8.27 4.10 10.46
N VAL A 31 8.69 4.90 9.48
CA VAL A 31 9.19 4.38 8.21
C VAL A 31 10.62 3.90 8.39
N THR A 32 10.87 2.60 8.17
CA THR A 32 12.22 2.04 8.09
C THR A 32 12.68 2.00 6.62
N THR A 33 12.59 0.84 5.96
CA THR A 33 12.94 0.70 4.53
C THR A 33 11.88 1.29 3.60
N GLY A 34 10.68 1.57 4.11
CA GLY A 34 9.52 1.97 3.30
C GLY A 34 8.80 0.82 2.59
N SER A 35 9.28 -0.42 2.70
CA SER A 35 8.70 -1.57 1.98
C SER A 35 7.24 -1.83 2.35
N THR A 36 6.86 -1.63 3.61
CA THR A 36 5.46 -1.76 4.06
C THR A 36 4.54 -0.78 3.32
N LEU A 37 4.92 0.50 3.28
CA LEU A 37 4.11 1.53 2.63
C LEU A 37 4.04 1.33 1.11
N VAL A 38 5.16 0.98 0.48
CA VAL A 38 5.21 0.71 -0.97
C VAL A 38 4.26 -0.43 -1.32
N ASN A 39 4.32 -1.57 -0.62
CA ASN A 39 3.45 -2.70 -0.92
C ASN A 39 1.96 -2.35 -0.71
N CYS A 40 1.62 -1.54 0.31
CA CYS A 40 0.26 -1.07 0.52
C CYS A 40 -0.23 -0.14 -0.61
N ILE A 41 0.62 0.79 -1.08
CA ILE A 41 0.27 1.72 -2.16
C ILE A 41 0.04 0.95 -3.45
N GLU A 42 0.94 0.04 -3.81
CA GLU A 42 0.82 -0.82 -4.99
C GLU A 42 -0.46 -1.64 -4.90
N THR A 43 -0.73 -2.28 -3.76
CA THR A 43 -1.97 -3.07 -3.57
C THR A 43 -3.23 -2.22 -3.74
N LEU A 44 -3.25 -0.99 -3.23
CA LEU A 44 -4.39 -0.07 -3.41
C LEU A 44 -4.56 0.36 -4.87
N GLN A 45 -3.48 0.75 -5.54
CA GLN A 45 -3.53 1.26 -6.92
C GLN A 45 -3.77 0.17 -7.96
N ASP A 46 -3.33 -1.06 -7.70
CA ASP A 46 -3.57 -2.21 -8.56
C ASP A 46 -5.00 -2.74 -8.41
N THR A 47 -5.61 -2.57 -7.24
CA THR A 47 -6.98 -3.06 -6.98
C THR A 47 -8.06 -2.01 -7.28
N ILE A 48 -7.79 -0.73 -7.02
CA ILE A 48 -8.82 0.33 -7.03
C ILE A 48 -8.55 1.34 -8.15
N GLU A 49 -9.50 1.45 -9.08
CA GLU A 49 -9.38 2.40 -10.20
C GLU A 49 -9.35 3.85 -9.70
N ASN A 50 -8.42 4.64 -10.24
CA ASN A 50 -8.20 6.06 -9.92
C ASN A 50 -7.88 6.34 -8.44
N ALA A 51 -7.39 5.35 -7.69
CA ALA A 51 -7.01 5.54 -6.29
C ALA A 51 -5.84 6.52 -6.13
N GLN A 52 -6.05 7.53 -5.29
CA GLN A 52 -4.99 8.44 -4.84
C GLN A 52 -4.51 8.04 -3.46
N VAL A 53 -3.22 8.25 -3.18
CA VAL A 53 -2.64 7.92 -1.88
C VAL A 53 -1.80 9.07 -1.35
N SER A 54 -1.97 9.38 -0.06
CA SER A 54 -1.05 10.20 0.73
C SER A 54 -0.57 9.42 1.94
N ILE A 55 0.59 9.82 2.47
CA ILE A 55 1.27 9.09 3.55
C ILE A 55 1.53 10.07 4.70
N VAL A 56 1.28 9.63 5.93
CA VAL A 56 1.70 10.32 7.15
C VAL A 56 2.43 9.32 8.05
N CYS A 57 3.61 9.71 8.52
CA CYS A 57 4.38 8.94 9.48
C CYS A 57 4.91 9.84 10.60
N LEU A 58 5.03 9.29 11.82
CA LEU A 58 5.53 10.05 12.97
C LEU A 58 7.06 10.20 12.91
N ALA A 59 7.78 9.21 12.39
CA ALA A 59 9.22 9.25 12.24
C ALA A 59 9.73 8.45 11.03
N LYS A 60 11.00 8.65 10.71
CA LYS A 60 11.78 7.83 9.79
C LYS A 60 12.98 7.29 10.57
N ALA A 61 13.22 5.98 10.48
CA ALA A 61 14.45 5.37 10.94
C ALA A 61 15.51 5.47 9.83
N ASP A 62 16.69 5.96 10.19
CA ASP A 62 17.88 5.98 9.33
C ASP A 62 18.83 4.82 9.68
#